data_AF-A0A5Q0LL35-F1
#
_entry.id   AF-A0A5Q0LL35-F1
#
_cell.length_a   1.000
_cell.length_b   1.000
_cell.length_c   1.000
_cell.angle_alpha   90.00
_cell.angle_beta   90.00
_cell.angle_gamma   90.00
#
_symmetry.space_group_name_H-M   'P 1'
#
loop_
_entity.id
_entity.type
_entity.pdbx_description
1 polymer ?
#
loop_
_entity_poly.entity_id
_entity_poly.type
_entity_poly.pdbx_seq_one_letter_code
_entity_poly.pdbx_strand_id
1 'polypeptide(L)'
;MLRGQLPPLTTVVGQVVVCEVDMPAFPPHTHVYVAVVTRPEPHYAGARLAMIVTVNDPREAPPEMRENPLPDAVWLRDPPEPTVTNIYARPAFRMRDVPARRPAVQVGRQLRLEALLLRHSAFRSADGSGWAEAVGGTIPSLEEETAGSGFSSWAERELDRMERQSWWHHLKEQHLGPAV
;
A
#
# COMPACT_ATOMS: atom_id res chain seq x y z
N MET A 1 10.85 9.35 -4.50
CA MET A 1 12.12 8.69 -4.90
C MET A 1 12.31 7.44 -4.03
N LEU A 2 13.00 6.39 -4.47
CA LEU A 2 13.10 5.11 -3.74
C LEU A 2 13.85 5.26 -2.39
N ARG A 3 13.22 4.85 -1.29
CA ARG A 3 13.84 4.78 0.06
C ARG A 3 14.27 3.36 0.42
N GLY A 4 13.40 2.40 0.11
CA GLY A 4 13.55 1.02 0.54
C GLY A 4 12.79 0.08 -0.38
N GLN A 5 13.17 -1.20 -0.33
CA GLN A 5 12.57 -2.24 -1.15
C GLN A 5 12.37 -3.50 -0.29
N LEU A 6 11.17 -4.04 -0.32
CA LEU A 6 10.87 -5.33 0.31
C LEU A 6 11.26 -6.49 -0.62
N PRO A 7 11.38 -7.72 -0.10
CA PRO A 7 11.61 -8.90 -0.91
C PRO A 7 10.58 -9.04 -2.05
N PRO A 8 10.95 -9.60 -3.21
CA PRO A 8 10.00 -9.81 -4.29
C PRO A 8 8.93 -10.83 -3.93
N LEU A 9 7.70 -10.60 -4.40
CA LEU A 9 6.55 -11.49 -4.31
C LEU A 9 6.28 -12.12 -5.67
N THR A 10 6.07 -13.43 -5.71
CA THR A 10 5.53 -14.11 -6.90
C THR A 10 4.01 -14.12 -6.80
N THR A 11 3.33 -13.43 -7.71
CA THR A 11 1.88 -13.28 -7.71
C THR A 11 1.26 -13.80 -9.00
N VAL A 12 -0.07 -13.87 -9.06
CA VAL A 12 -0.78 -14.27 -10.28
C VAL A 12 -0.54 -13.32 -11.46
N VAL A 13 -0.20 -12.05 -11.22
CA VAL A 13 0.11 -11.08 -12.29
C VAL A 13 1.61 -11.03 -12.65
N GLY A 14 2.41 -11.86 -11.99
CA GLY A 14 3.86 -11.93 -12.16
C GLY A 14 4.64 -11.55 -10.91
N GLN A 15 5.92 -11.22 -11.10
CA GLN A 15 6.79 -10.79 -10.01
C GLN A 15 6.48 -9.34 -9.62
N VAL A 16 6.22 -9.12 -8.33
CA VAL A 16 5.89 -7.82 -7.75
C VAL A 16 6.93 -7.47 -6.69
N VAL A 17 7.40 -6.24 -6.71
CA VAL A 17 8.27 -5.68 -5.67
C VAL A 17 7.53 -4.53 -4.99
N VAL A 18 7.55 -4.49 -3.66
CA VAL A 18 6.99 -3.38 -2.89
C VAL A 18 8.12 -2.43 -2.51
N CYS A 19 7.97 -1.16 -2.88
CA CYS A 19 8.96 -0.12 -2.71
C CYS A 19 8.43 0.95 -1.76
N GLU A 20 9.21 1.32 -0.75
CA GLU A 20 8.97 2.56 -0.01
C GLU A 20 9.53 3.74 -0.83
N VAL A 21 8.73 4.79 -0.99
CA VAL A 21 9.11 5.97 -1.77
C VAL A 21 8.91 7.25 -0.96
N ASP A 22 9.84 8.19 -1.11
CA ASP A 22 9.69 9.56 -0.63
C ASP A 22 8.64 10.28 -1.47
N MET A 23 7.63 10.80 -0.78
CA MET A 23 6.63 11.70 -1.32
C MET A 23 6.54 12.97 -0.46
N PRO A 24 7.10 14.10 -0.92
CA PRO A 24 7.11 15.37 -0.16
C PRO A 24 5.72 15.90 0.19
N ALA A 25 4.68 15.42 -0.49
CA ALA A 25 3.29 15.79 -0.20
C ALA A 25 2.77 15.23 1.13
N PHE A 26 3.48 14.27 1.73
CA PHE A 26 3.09 13.64 2.99
C PHE A 26 4.04 14.02 4.13
N PRO A 27 3.52 14.12 5.36
CA PRO A 27 4.35 14.41 6.52
C PRO A 27 5.31 13.24 6.83
N PRO A 28 6.37 13.48 7.62
CA PRO A 28 7.42 12.48 7.86
C PRO A 28 6.94 11.15 8.47
N HIS A 29 5.88 11.18 9.27
CA HIS A 29 5.27 10.00 9.89
C HIS A 29 4.39 9.18 8.94
N THR A 30 4.30 9.58 7.67
CA THR A 30 3.55 8.88 6.64
C THR A 30 4.50 8.23 5.65
N HIS A 31 4.52 6.89 5.64
CA HIS A 31 5.26 6.09 4.69
C HIS A 31 4.40 5.79 3.47
N VAL A 32 4.98 5.87 2.27
CA VAL A 32 4.29 5.56 1.03
C VAL A 32 4.93 4.34 0.39
N TYR A 33 4.14 3.29 0.17
CA TYR A 33 4.55 2.07 -0.49
C TYR A 33 3.90 1.97 -1.86
N VAL A 34 4.69 1.58 -2.87
CA VAL A 34 4.23 1.34 -4.23
C VAL A 34 4.54 -0.10 -4.63
N ALA A 35 3.56 -0.81 -5.18
CA ALA A 35 3.79 -2.12 -5.76
C ALA A 35 4.16 -1.97 -7.24
N VAL A 36 5.28 -2.56 -7.63
CA VAL A 36 5.84 -2.52 -8.99
C VAL A 36 5.86 -3.94 -9.56
N VAL A 37 5.16 -4.16 -10.66
CA VAL A 37 5.23 -5.40 -11.44
C VAL A 37 6.51 -5.37 -12.28
N THR A 38 7.52 -6.14 -11.87
CA THR A 38 8.84 -6.17 -12.50
C THR A 38 8.87 -7.12 -13.70
N ARG A 39 8.27 -8.30 -13.53
CA ARG A 39 8.14 -9.35 -14.55
C ARG A 39 6.67 -9.73 -14.70
N PRO A 40 5.90 -9.06 -15.58
CA PRO A 40 4.48 -9.34 -15.74
C PRO A 40 4.25 -10.71 -16.40
N GLU A 41 3.24 -11.43 -15.93
CA GLU A 41 2.74 -12.62 -16.63
C GLU A 41 2.08 -12.21 -17.97
N PRO A 42 2.05 -13.09 -19.00
CA PRO A 42 1.51 -12.75 -20.32
C PRO A 42 0.06 -12.26 -20.34
N HIS A 43 -0.73 -12.65 -19.34
CA HIS A 43 -2.14 -12.25 -19.21
C HIS A 43 -2.33 -10.93 -18.45
N TYR A 44 -1.27 -10.37 -17.87
CA TYR A 44 -1.33 -9.09 -17.18
C TYR A 44 -1.21 -7.94 -18.18
N ALA A 45 -2.35 -7.27 -18.44
CA ALA A 45 -2.43 -6.10 -19.31
C ALA A 45 -2.39 -4.76 -18.54
N GLY A 46 -2.00 -4.78 -17.26
CA GLY A 46 -1.94 -3.59 -16.40
C GLY A 46 -0.61 -2.83 -16.50
N ALA A 47 -0.59 -1.63 -15.92
CA ALA A 47 0.61 -0.82 -15.79
C ALA A 47 1.60 -1.42 -14.77
N ARG A 48 2.88 -1.04 -14.83
CA ARG A 48 3.90 -1.60 -13.92
C ARG A 48 3.70 -1.12 -12.49
N LEU A 49 3.48 0.18 -12.31
CA LEU A 49 3.17 0.74 -10.99
C LEU A 49 1.68 0.53 -10.72
N ALA A 50 1.39 -0.52 -9.95
CA ALA A 50 0.07 -1.13 -9.93
C ALA A 50 -0.74 -0.82 -8.68
N MET A 51 -0.09 -0.37 -7.60
CA MET A 51 -0.73 -0.07 -6.32
C MET A 51 0.08 0.94 -5.53
N ILE A 52 -0.61 1.79 -4.78
CA ILE A 52 -0.05 2.71 -3.77
C ILE A 52 -0.77 2.51 -2.45
N VAL A 53 -0.01 2.49 -1.35
CA VAL A 53 -0.48 2.38 0.02
C VAL A 53 0.20 3.45 0.85
N THR A 54 -0.56 4.22 1.61
CA THR A 54 0.01 5.15 2.59
C THR A 54 -0.24 4.63 4.00
N VAL A 55 0.79 4.74 4.83
CA VAL A 55 0.82 4.18 6.17
C VAL A 55 1.24 5.28 7.13
N ASN A 56 0.44 5.54 8.14
CA ASN A 56 0.85 6.43 9.22
C ASN A 56 1.46 5.61 10.35
N ASP A 57 2.67 5.96 10.77
CA ASP A 57 3.37 5.33 11.87
C ASP A 57 3.26 6.18 13.15
N PRO A 58 2.51 5.74 14.17
CA PRO A 58 2.39 6.45 15.44
C PRO A 58 3.71 6.57 16.21
N ARG A 59 4.72 5.75 15.90
CA ARG A 59 6.05 5.81 16.51
C ARG A 59 6.86 7.00 15.99
N GLU A 60 6.60 7.43 14.76
CA GLU A 60 7.26 8.58 14.13
C GLU A 60 6.44 9.88 14.28
N ALA A 61 5.27 9.80 14.93
CA ALA A 61 4.44 10.98 15.19
C ALA A 61 5.13 11.97 16.14
N PRO A 62 5.12 13.27 15.80
CA PRO A 62 5.71 14.29 16.67
C PRO A 62 4.99 14.34 18.02
N PRO A 63 5.68 14.65 19.14
CA PRO A 63 5.09 14.65 20.48
C PRO A 63 3.81 15.48 20.58
N GLU A 64 3.77 16.65 19.95
CA GLU A 64 2.64 17.58 20.00
C GLU A 64 1.36 16.95 19.42
N MET A 65 1.52 16.13 18.37
CA MET A 65 0.41 15.42 17.74
C MET A 65 -0.05 14.23 18.58
N ARG A 66 0.86 13.58 19.32
CA ARG A 66 0.50 12.48 20.25
C ARG A 66 -0.23 12.99 21.48
N GLU A 67 0.16 14.15 21.99
CA GLU A 67 -0.47 14.81 23.14
C GLU A 67 -1.85 15.37 22.77
N ASN A 68 -2.00 15.94 21.57
CA ASN A 68 -3.24 16.53 21.08
C ASN A 68 -3.58 16.01 19.68
N PRO A 69 -4.09 14.77 19.54
CA PRO A 69 -4.38 14.18 18.24
C PRO A 69 -5.50 14.94 17.54
N LEU A 70 -5.31 15.21 16.24
CA LEU A 70 -6.38 15.72 15.40
C LEU A 70 -7.55 14.72 15.36
N PRO A 71 -8.81 15.17 15.17
CA PRO A 71 -9.97 14.26 15.16
C PRO A 71 -9.87 13.11 14.15
N ASP A 72 -9.18 13.34 13.03
CA ASP A 72 -8.93 12.39 11.95
C ASP A 72 -7.64 11.56 12.13
N ALA A 73 -6.84 11.84 13.17
CA ALA A 73 -5.64 11.07 13.51
C ALA A 73 -5.95 9.75 14.24
N VAL A 74 -6.90 8.98 13.71
CA VAL A 74 -7.38 7.71 14.30
C VAL A 74 -6.29 6.64 14.44
N TRP A 75 -5.17 6.80 13.73
CA TRP A 75 -3.97 5.96 13.78
C TRP A 75 -3.12 6.18 15.04
N LEU A 76 -3.39 7.24 15.81
CA LEU A 76 -2.77 7.48 17.12
C LEU A 76 -3.55 6.85 18.29
N ARG A 77 -4.69 6.19 18.03
CA ARG A 77 -5.50 5.55 19.07
C ARG A 77 -4.77 4.33 19.64
N ASP A 78 -4.90 4.13 20.95
CA ASP A 78 -4.33 2.99 21.68
C ASP A 78 -4.96 1.65 21.24
N PRO A 79 -4.16 0.58 20.99
CA PRO A 79 -2.70 0.57 20.91
C PRO A 79 -2.17 1.31 19.66
N PRO A 80 -1.09 2.11 19.79
CA PRO A 80 -0.51 2.84 18.67
C PRO A 80 0.15 1.87 17.69
N GLU A 81 -0.54 1.61 16.59
CA GLU A 81 -0.14 0.67 15.54
C GLU A 81 -0.01 1.36 14.17
N PRO A 82 1.03 1.04 13.36
CA PRO A 82 1.11 1.47 11.98
C PRO A 82 -0.19 1.16 11.22
N THR A 83 -0.77 2.21 10.64
CA THR A 83 -2.14 2.18 10.12
C THR A 83 -2.18 2.55 8.64
N VAL A 84 -2.79 1.72 7.80
CA VAL A 84 -3.14 2.10 6.41
C VAL A 84 -4.14 3.24 6.45
N THR A 85 -3.81 4.36 5.82
CA THR A 85 -4.70 5.54 5.74
C THR A 85 -5.23 5.81 4.36
N ASN A 86 -4.56 5.31 3.31
CA ASN A 86 -5.06 5.37 1.95
C ASN A 86 -4.54 4.16 1.17
N ILE A 87 -5.40 3.56 0.36
CA ILE A 87 -5.04 2.42 -0.49
C ILE A 87 -5.70 2.54 -1.86
N TYR A 88 -4.89 2.39 -2.90
CA TYR A 88 -5.36 2.34 -4.26
C TYR A 88 -4.58 1.30 -5.06
N ALA A 89 -5.28 0.32 -5.61
CA ALA A 89 -4.77 -0.60 -6.62
C ALA A 89 -5.43 -0.30 -7.96
N ARG A 90 -4.69 -0.37 -9.07
CA ARG A 90 -5.28 -0.23 -10.41
C ARG A 90 -6.24 -1.41 -10.69
N PRO A 91 -7.32 -1.23 -11.47
CA PRO A 91 -8.30 -2.29 -11.74
C PRO A 91 -7.70 -3.62 -12.22
N ALA A 92 -6.71 -3.58 -13.12
CA ALA A 92 -6.01 -4.76 -13.62
C ALA A 92 -5.21 -5.53 -12.53
N PHE A 93 -4.83 -4.85 -11.45
CA PHE A 93 -4.08 -5.45 -10.33
C PHE A 93 -4.98 -6.01 -9.23
N ARG A 94 -6.25 -5.56 -9.16
CA ARG A 94 -7.20 -6.00 -8.13
C ARG A 94 -7.58 -7.46 -8.28
N MET A 95 -7.63 -8.00 -9.51
CA MET A 95 -8.04 -9.37 -9.88
C MET A 95 -9.32 -9.83 -9.13
N ARG A 96 -10.47 -9.88 -9.79
CA ARG A 96 -11.75 -10.09 -9.09
C ARG A 96 -11.90 -11.47 -8.43
N ASP A 97 -11.16 -12.49 -8.86
CA ASP A 97 -11.31 -13.85 -8.36
C ASP A 97 -10.47 -14.14 -7.11
N VAL A 98 -11.08 -14.84 -6.15
CA VAL A 98 -10.55 -15.28 -4.83
C VAL A 98 -9.76 -14.21 -4.06
N PRO A 99 -10.40 -13.46 -3.13
CA PRO A 99 -9.78 -12.35 -2.39
C PRO A 99 -8.39 -12.64 -1.81
N ALA A 100 -8.21 -13.81 -1.19
CA ALA A 100 -6.96 -14.21 -0.52
C ALA A 100 -5.75 -14.42 -1.46
N ARG A 101 -5.96 -14.55 -2.78
CA ARG A 101 -4.90 -14.76 -3.78
C ARG A 101 -4.59 -13.50 -4.60
N ARG A 102 -5.37 -12.43 -4.42
CA ARG A 102 -5.21 -11.17 -5.16
C ARG A 102 -3.82 -10.56 -4.93
N PRO A 103 -3.16 -10.02 -5.97
CA PRO A 103 -1.85 -9.37 -5.83
C PRO A 103 -1.84 -8.28 -4.75
N ALA A 104 -2.87 -7.44 -4.68
CA ALA A 104 -3.00 -6.38 -3.68
C ALA A 104 -3.10 -6.91 -2.23
N VAL A 105 -3.70 -8.09 -2.02
CA VAL A 105 -3.77 -8.74 -0.71
C VAL A 105 -2.41 -9.33 -0.34
N GLN A 106 -1.68 -9.90 -1.30
CA GLN A 106 -0.32 -10.41 -1.07
C GLN A 106 0.64 -9.27 -0.68
N VAL A 107 0.54 -8.11 -1.33
CA VAL A 107 1.26 -6.89 -0.93
C VAL A 107 0.93 -6.50 0.51
N GLY A 108 -0.36 -6.48 0.87
CA GLY A 108 -0.78 -6.17 2.24
C GLY A 108 -0.24 -7.15 3.28
N ARG A 109 -0.24 -8.46 2.97
CA ARG A 109 0.33 -9.49 3.85
C ARG A 109 1.83 -9.33 4.04
N GLN A 110 2.57 -9.01 2.98
CA GLN A 110 4.00 -8.74 3.10
C GLN A 110 4.27 -7.54 4.02
N LEU A 111 3.56 -6.43 3.78
CA LEU A 111 3.70 -5.25 4.62
C LEU A 111 3.34 -5.53 6.08
N ARG A 112 2.36 -6.41 6.34
CA ARG A 112 2.06 -6.88 7.70
C ARG A 112 3.17 -7.74 8.30
N LEU A 113 3.74 -8.67 7.53
CA LEU A 113 4.85 -9.53 7.98
C LEU A 113 6.07 -8.72 8.41
N GLU A 114 6.32 -7.60 7.74
CA GLU A 114 7.38 -6.65 8.09
C GLU A 114 6.99 -5.70 9.24
N ALA A 115 5.84 -5.91 9.88
CA ALA A 115 5.26 -5.04 10.92
C ALA A 115 5.09 -3.57 10.48
N LEU A 116 4.91 -3.35 9.18
CA LEU A 116 4.65 -2.03 8.57
C LEU A 116 3.16 -1.75 8.48
N LEU A 117 2.29 -2.77 8.55
CA LEU A 117 0.83 -2.65 8.52
C LEU A 117 0.18 -3.53 9.58
N LEU A 118 -0.27 -2.93 10.68
CA LEU A 118 -0.95 -3.65 11.76
C LEU A 118 -2.45 -3.32 11.83
N ARG A 119 -2.85 -2.13 11.35
CA ARG A 119 -4.23 -1.64 11.38
C ARG A 119 -4.70 -1.02 10.06
N HIS A 120 -6.01 -1.07 9.79
CA HIS A 120 -6.65 -0.36 8.67
C HIS A 120 -7.45 0.85 9.20
N SER A 121 -7.38 2.00 8.53
CA SER A 121 -8.14 3.22 8.87
C SER A 121 -9.47 3.28 8.15
N ALA A 122 -10.39 4.10 8.67
CA ALA A 122 -11.72 4.36 8.13
C ALA A 122 -11.69 5.16 6.81
N PHE A 123 -10.50 5.60 6.41
CA PHE A 123 -10.32 6.54 5.31
C PHE A 123 -9.84 5.85 4.03
N ARG A 124 -10.59 6.14 2.95
CA ARG A 124 -10.23 6.05 1.53
C ARG A 124 -9.90 4.66 1.01
N SER A 125 -10.94 3.86 0.76
CA SER A 125 -10.84 2.68 -0.10
C SER A 125 -12.14 2.44 -0.87
N ALA A 126 -12.02 1.84 -2.07
CA ALA A 126 -13.17 1.35 -2.85
C ALA A 126 -13.52 -0.13 -2.55
N ASP A 127 -12.77 -0.81 -1.67
CA ASP A 127 -13.04 -2.17 -1.12
C ASP A 127 -12.16 -2.44 0.13
N GLY A 128 -12.09 -1.49 1.06
CA GLY A 128 -11.10 -1.45 2.16
C GLY A 128 -11.27 -2.58 3.15
N SER A 129 -12.51 -2.84 3.56
CA SER A 129 -12.88 -3.98 4.39
C SER A 129 -12.41 -5.31 3.80
N GLY A 130 -12.71 -5.59 2.53
CA GLY A 130 -12.32 -6.86 1.91
C GLY A 130 -10.80 -7.07 1.89
N TRP A 131 -10.04 -5.99 1.67
CA TRP A 131 -8.58 -6.01 1.81
C TRP A 131 -8.15 -6.24 3.27
N ALA A 132 -8.73 -5.50 4.21
CA ALA A 132 -8.37 -5.54 5.62
C ALA A 132 -8.67 -6.91 6.24
N GLU A 133 -9.84 -7.50 5.98
CA GLU A 133 -10.19 -8.86 6.40
C GLU A 133 -9.20 -9.89 5.84
N ALA A 134 -8.85 -9.79 4.55
CA ALA A 134 -7.97 -10.75 3.90
C ALA A 134 -6.51 -10.67 4.38
N VAL A 135 -6.09 -9.49 4.85
CA VAL A 135 -4.78 -9.22 5.48
C VAL A 135 -4.83 -9.37 7.01
N GLY A 136 -6.03 -9.43 7.59
CA GLY A 136 -6.34 -9.57 9.02
C GLY A 136 -6.26 -8.28 9.85
N GLY A 137 -6.29 -7.10 9.23
CA GLY A 137 -6.15 -5.82 9.92
C GLY A 137 -7.39 -5.46 10.75
N THR A 138 -7.22 -4.71 11.85
CA THR A 138 -8.36 -4.18 12.61
C THR A 138 -9.13 -3.17 11.76
N ILE A 139 -10.43 -3.43 11.58
CA ILE A 139 -11.36 -2.60 10.79
C ILE A 139 -12.07 -1.62 11.74
N PRO A 140 -12.13 -0.33 11.41
CA PRO A 140 -12.85 0.64 12.24
C PRO A 140 -14.36 0.44 12.15
N SER A 141 -15.08 0.91 13.17
CA SER A 141 -16.53 0.75 13.32
C SER A 141 -17.39 1.45 12.26
N LEU A 142 -16.81 2.38 11.50
CA LEU A 142 -17.44 3.07 10.37
C LEU A 142 -16.41 3.18 9.26
N GLU A 143 -16.72 2.65 8.08
CA GLU A 143 -15.99 2.96 6.84
C GLU A 143 -16.79 4.02 6.08
N GLU A 144 -16.16 5.15 5.75
CA GLU A 144 -16.78 6.16 4.89
C GLU A 144 -16.33 5.91 3.45
N GLU A 145 -17.23 5.36 2.62
CA GLU A 145 -17.09 5.45 1.17
C GLU A 145 -17.40 6.89 0.77
N THR A 146 -16.37 7.68 0.45
CA THR A 146 -16.62 8.98 -0.19
C THR A 146 -16.92 8.77 -1.66
N ALA A 147 -18.20 8.60 -1.98
CA ALA A 147 -18.71 8.89 -3.31
C ALA A 147 -18.37 10.35 -3.64
N GLY A 148 -17.28 10.57 -4.40
CA GLY A 148 -16.88 11.89 -4.91
C GLY A 148 -15.51 12.44 -4.47
N SER A 149 -14.72 11.74 -3.63
CA SER A 149 -13.40 12.26 -3.23
C SER A 149 -12.31 11.89 -4.26
N GLY A 150 -11.61 12.90 -4.78
CA GLY A 150 -10.60 12.77 -5.85
C GLY A 150 -9.34 11.97 -5.51
N PHE A 151 -9.35 11.14 -4.46
CA PHE A 151 -8.23 10.29 -4.07
C PHE A 151 -7.90 9.24 -5.14
N SER A 152 -8.87 8.47 -5.65
CA SER A 152 -8.61 7.49 -6.73
C SER A 152 -8.02 8.16 -7.97
N SER A 153 -8.57 9.32 -8.35
CA SER A 153 -8.07 10.11 -9.48
C SER A 153 -6.68 10.70 -9.21
N TRP A 154 -6.40 11.11 -7.97
CA TRP A 154 -5.08 11.56 -7.56
C TRP A 154 -4.07 10.41 -7.58
N ALA A 155 -4.43 9.25 -7.01
CA ALA A 155 -3.58 8.08 -6.91
C ALA A 155 -3.24 7.52 -8.30
N GLU A 156 -4.21 7.47 -9.21
CA GLU A 156 -3.98 7.10 -10.62
C GLU A 156 -2.97 8.06 -11.28
N ARG A 157 -3.18 9.38 -11.16
CA ARG A 157 -2.26 10.38 -11.70
C ARG A 157 -0.86 10.29 -11.08
N GLU A 158 -0.79 9.97 -9.80
CA GLU A 158 0.48 9.89 -9.07
C GLU A 158 1.26 8.65 -9.47
N LEU A 159 0.59 7.50 -9.63
CA LEU A 159 1.18 6.30 -10.22
C LEU A 159 1.68 6.57 -11.64
N ASP A 160 0.88 7.22 -12.49
CA ASP A 160 1.29 7.62 -13.86
C ASP A 160 2.51 8.55 -13.84
N ARG A 161 2.56 9.50 -12.90
CA ARG A 161 3.69 10.44 -12.73
C ARG A 161 4.96 9.71 -12.29
N MET A 162 4.83 8.74 -11.38
CA MET A 162 5.96 7.93 -10.92
C MET A 162 6.45 6.95 -12.00
N GLU A 163 5.55 6.43 -12.82
CA GLU A 163 5.88 5.49 -13.90
C GLU A 163 6.70 6.15 -15.02
N ARG A 164 6.56 7.47 -15.20
CA ARG A 164 7.43 8.27 -16.09
C ARG A 164 8.83 8.51 -15.53
N GLN A 165 9.08 8.25 -14.25
CA GLN A 165 10.40 8.41 -13.65
C GLN A 165 11.20 7.12 -13.80
N SER A 166 12.51 7.21 -14.02
CA SER A 166 13.31 6.02 -14.34
C SER A 166 13.73 5.17 -13.13
N TRP A 167 13.48 5.60 -11.90
CA TRP A 167 14.00 4.95 -10.69
C TRP A 167 13.59 3.47 -10.56
N TRP A 168 12.39 3.12 -11.02
CA TRP A 168 11.85 1.76 -10.89
C TRP A 168 12.52 0.76 -11.85
N HIS A 169 13.23 1.22 -12.88
CA HIS A 169 14.03 0.35 -13.75
C HIS A 169 15.28 -0.22 -13.05
N HIS A 170 15.67 0.37 -11.91
CA HIS A 170 16.86 -0.01 -11.15
C HIS A 170 16.55 -0.88 -9.93
N LEU A 171 15.31 -1.37 -9.80
CA LEU A 171 14.91 -2.23 -8.70
C LEU A 171 15.65 -3.57 -8.74
N LYS A 172 16.07 -4.04 -7.57
CA LYS A 172 16.81 -5.29 -7.45
C LYS A 172 15.81 -6.44 -7.47
N GLU A 173 15.73 -7.15 -8.58
CA GLU A 173 15.09 -8.46 -8.65
C GLU A 173 15.97 -9.48 -7.92
N GLN A 174 15.91 -9.50 -6.58
CA GLN A 174 16.63 -10.54 -5.84
C GLN A 174 16.10 -11.91 -6.27
N HIS A 175 17.01 -12.78 -6.71
CA HIS A 175 16.70 -14.14 -7.09
C HIS A 175 16.33 -14.91 -5.83
N LEU A 176 15.06 -15.31 -5.71
CA LEU A 176 14.77 -16.54 -4.98
C LEU A 176 15.36 -17.66 -5.83
N GLY A 177 16.56 -18.12 -5.43
CA GLY A 177 17.09 -19.39 -5.91
C GLY A 177 16.08 -20.51 -5.63
N PRO A 178 16.11 -21.61 -6.39
CA PRO A 178 15.16 -22.70 -6.19
C PRO A 178 15.21 -23.17 -4.74
N ALA A 179 14.04 -23.26 -4.10
CA ALA A 179 13.91 -23.92 -2.82
C ALA A 179 14.39 -25.36 -2.97
N VAL A 180 15.41 -25.73 -2.21
CA VAL A 180 15.90 -27.10 -2.04
C VAL A 180 14.91 -27.87 -1.18
#